data_AF-A0A351TRR8-F1
#
_entry.id   AF-A0A351TRR8-F1
#
_cell.length_a   1.000
_cell.length_b   1.000
_cell.length_c   1.000
_cell.angle_alpha   90.00
_cell.angle_beta   90.00
_cell.angle_gamma   90.00
#
_symmetry.space_group_name_H-M   'P 1'
#
loop_
_entity.id
_entity.type
_entity.pdbx_description
1 polymer ?
#
loop_
_entity_poly.entity_id
_entity_poly.type
_entity_poly.pdbx_seq_one_letter_code
_entity_poly.pdbx_strand_id
1 'polypeptide(L)'
;MKLVYIASPLRGEHPSGKDYETNIRRAAEYCEKACSLGVLAFAPHLYFTQFYNDTIPEEREKGLEMGLAMLEKCEELWVMGTSISQGMRGEIARAKELGLPIYHVEAPHDIEYYPVSADSHALLGRHSCVPDSRGQDYTGKILVMNFDALKPEYRSRPYQLWLATGGFGCSPTARGRRVYATSLYDGEQCSFYRQDFAGILKGEVWEEVQKQYDFVIPVQEQTDGSEMPQKGMEP
;
A
#
# COMPACT_ATOMS: atom_id res chain seq x y z
N MET A 1 10.29 -2.47 -13.74
CA MET A 1 8.88 -2.03 -13.81
C MET A 1 8.07 -3.11 -13.14
N LYS A 2 7.25 -2.77 -12.14
CA LYS A 2 6.49 -3.78 -11.37
C LYS A 2 5.34 -4.35 -12.19
N LEU A 3 5.03 -5.64 -12.08
CA LEU A 3 3.81 -6.21 -12.67
C LEU A 3 2.63 -6.09 -11.69
N VAL A 4 1.61 -5.33 -12.07
CA VAL A 4 0.43 -5.01 -11.24
C VAL A 4 -0.82 -5.63 -11.84
N TYR A 5 -1.57 -6.35 -11.01
CA TYR A 5 -2.87 -6.88 -11.37
C TYR A 5 -3.96 -5.82 -11.17
N ILE A 6 -4.78 -5.57 -12.19
CA ILE A 6 -5.89 -4.62 -12.16
C ILE A 6 -7.19 -5.40 -12.06
N ALA A 7 -7.80 -5.38 -10.87
CA ALA A 7 -9.11 -5.94 -10.61
C ALA A 7 -10.18 -4.87 -10.74
N SER A 8 -11.11 -5.04 -11.67
CA SER A 8 -12.27 -4.16 -11.85
C SER A 8 -13.52 -4.98 -12.23
N PRO A 9 -14.73 -4.44 -12.05
CA PRO A 9 -15.94 -5.16 -12.44
C PRO A 9 -15.95 -5.45 -13.94
N LEU A 10 -16.19 -6.71 -14.33
CA LEU A 10 -16.52 -7.08 -15.71
C LEU A 10 -18.04 -7.08 -15.93
N ARG A 11 -18.77 -7.73 -15.03
CA ARG A 11 -20.25 -7.73 -14.98
C ARG A 11 -20.75 -6.83 -13.87
N GLY A 12 -21.83 -6.09 -14.14
CA GLY A 12 -22.67 -5.54 -13.07
C GLY A 12 -23.45 -6.63 -12.33
N GLU A 13 -24.06 -6.30 -11.18
CA GLU A 13 -24.93 -7.21 -10.42
C GLU A 13 -26.16 -7.66 -11.23
N HIS A 14 -26.64 -6.78 -12.12
CA HIS A 14 -27.63 -7.07 -13.15
C HIS A 14 -26.99 -6.83 -14.52
N PRO A 15 -26.42 -7.85 -15.16
CA PRO A 15 -25.60 -7.66 -16.35
C PRO A 15 -26.45 -7.22 -17.54
N SER A 16 -26.19 -6.01 -18.06
CA SER A 16 -26.60 -5.62 -19.41
C SER A 16 -25.39 -5.66 -20.36
N GLY A 17 -25.63 -5.84 -21.66
CA GLY A 17 -24.55 -5.80 -22.66
C GLY A 17 -23.81 -4.45 -22.69
N LYS A 18 -24.52 -3.35 -22.37
CA LYS A 18 -23.92 -2.00 -22.26
C LYS A 18 -22.95 -1.89 -21.08
N ASP A 19 -23.23 -2.56 -19.96
CA ASP A 19 -22.34 -2.57 -18.80
C ASP A 19 -21.04 -3.32 -19.12
N TYR A 20 -21.14 -4.42 -19.87
CA TYR A 20 -19.99 -5.21 -20.27
C TYR A 20 -19.00 -4.41 -21.13
N GLU A 21 -19.47 -3.79 -22.22
CA GLU A 21 -18.61 -2.98 -23.11
C GLU A 21 -18.01 -1.77 -22.36
N THR A 22 -18.81 -1.12 -21.52
CA THR A 22 -18.35 0.01 -20.69
C THR A 22 -17.25 -0.41 -19.73
N ASN A 23 -17.39 -1.58 -19.10
CA ASN A 23 -16.41 -2.11 -18.15
C ASN A 23 -15.11 -2.53 -18.82
N ILE A 24 -15.17 -3.14 -20.01
CA ILE A 24 -13.97 -3.42 -20.83
C ILE A 24 -13.23 -2.12 -21.16
N ARG A 25 -13.95 -1.09 -21.61
CA ARG A 25 -13.34 0.22 -21.89
C ARG A 25 -12.69 0.83 -20.65
N ARG A 26 -13.39 0.83 -19.51
CA ARG A 26 -12.86 1.34 -18.24
C ARG A 26 -11.61 0.58 -17.80
N ALA A 27 -11.62 -0.74 -17.89
CA ALA A 27 -10.46 -1.54 -17.53
C ALA A 27 -9.24 -1.23 -18.41
N ALA A 28 -9.44 -0.98 -19.70
CA ALA A 28 -8.38 -0.54 -20.60
C ALA A 28 -7.83 0.84 -20.20
N GLU A 29 -8.71 1.82 -19.91
CA GLU A 29 -8.34 3.14 -19.41
C GLU A 29 -7.56 3.06 -18.08
N TYR A 30 -7.96 2.16 -17.17
CA TYR A 30 -7.27 1.93 -15.90
C TYR A 30 -5.88 1.32 -16.10
N CYS A 31 -5.74 0.36 -17.01
CA CYS A 31 -4.44 -0.21 -17.36
C CYS A 31 -3.54 0.84 -18.01
N GLU A 32 -4.05 1.64 -18.94
CA GLU A 32 -3.30 2.74 -19.56
C GLU A 32 -2.79 3.74 -18.51
N LYS A 33 -3.67 4.16 -17.60
CA LYS A 33 -3.30 5.08 -16.51
C LYS A 33 -2.23 4.47 -15.61
N ALA A 34 -2.40 3.23 -15.16
CA ALA A 34 -1.39 2.52 -14.38
C ALA A 34 -0.06 2.41 -15.13
N CYS A 35 -0.08 2.10 -16.43
CA CYS A 35 1.11 2.08 -17.27
C CYS A 35 1.81 3.44 -17.35
N SER A 36 1.05 4.53 -17.47
CA SER A 36 1.61 5.89 -17.46
C SER A 36 2.27 6.27 -16.13
N LEU A 37 1.93 5.56 -15.04
CA LEU A 37 2.53 5.69 -13.71
C LEU A 37 3.75 4.79 -13.50
N GLY A 38 4.27 4.15 -14.56
CA GLY A 38 5.52 3.39 -14.49
C GLY A 38 5.37 1.98 -13.93
N VAL A 39 4.18 1.38 -13.99
CA VAL A 39 3.97 -0.06 -13.73
C VAL A 39 3.54 -0.80 -15.00
N LEU A 40 3.72 -2.11 -15.04
CA LEU A 40 3.17 -2.97 -16.08
C LEU A 40 1.81 -3.46 -15.60
N ALA A 41 0.72 -2.96 -16.18
CA ALA A 41 -0.64 -3.30 -15.75
C ALA A 41 -1.22 -4.51 -16.50
N PHE A 42 -1.87 -5.41 -15.77
CA PHE A 42 -2.57 -6.56 -16.33
C PHE A 42 -3.99 -6.64 -15.80
N ALA A 43 -5.00 -6.49 -16.67
CA ALA A 43 -6.39 -6.82 -16.37
C ALA A 43 -6.77 -8.15 -17.05
N PRO A 44 -7.11 -9.20 -16.28
CA PRO A 44 -7.38 -10.54 -16.80
C PRO A 44 -8.49 -10.56 -17.85
N HIS A 45 -9.55 -9.78 -17.61
CA HIS A 45 -10.73 -9.78 -18.45
C HIS A 45 -10.56 -8.93 -19.73
N LEU A 46 -9.46 -8.19 -19.90
CA LEU A 46 -9.10 -7.64 -21.21
C LEU A 46 -8.48 -8.71 -22.12
N TYR A 47 -7.76 -9.66 -21.52
CA TYR A 47 -7.01 -10.68 -22.25
C TYR A 47 -7.82 -11.97 -22.42
N PHE A 48 -8.23 -12.60 -21.33
CA PHE A 48 -8.86 -13.92 -21.38
C PHE A 48 -10.24 -13.89 -22.04
N THR A 49 -10.97 -12.77 -22.00
CA THR A 49 -12.28 -12.66 -22.66
C THR A 49 -12.19 -12.62 -24.18
N GLN A 50 -11.00 -12.45 -24.75
CA GLN A 50 -10.80 -12.52 -26.21
C GLN A 50 -10.97 -13.94 -26.76
N PHE A 51 -10.88 -14.97 -25.89
CA PHE A 51 -11.00 -16.38 -26.29
C PHE A 51 -11.78 -17.26 -25.30
N TYR A 52 -12.10 -16.77 -24.10
CA TYR A 52 -13.05 -17.39 -23.18
C TYR A 52 -14.26 -16.47 -22.99
N ASN A 53 -15.42 -16.91 -23.48
CA ASN A 53 -16.68 -16.22 -23.32
C ASN A 53 -17.17 -16.36 -21.89
N ASP A 54 -16.99 -15.30 -21.11
CA ASP A 54 -17.42 -15.23 -19.71
C ASP A 54 -18.92 -15.58 -19.55
N THR A 55 -19.79 -15.37 -20.56
CA THR A 55 -21.24 -15.71 -20.48
C THR A 55 -21.52 -17.22 -20.43
N ILE A 56 -20.55 -18.04 -20.81
CA ILE A 56 -20.61 -19.50 -20.72
C ILE A 56 -19.96 -19.92 -19.39
N PRO A 57 -20.69 -20.61 -18.48
CA PRO A 57 -20.16 -20.94 -17.15
C PRO A 57 -18.81 -21.67 -17.13
N GLU A 58 -18.61 -22.64 -18.03
CA GLU A 58 -17.35 -23.41 -18.11
C GLU A 58 -16.17 -22.56 -18.59
N GLU A 59 -16.39 -21.69 -19.58
CA GLU A 59 -15.35 -20.79 -20.09
C GLU A 59 -15.04 -19.68 -19.09
N ARG A 60 -16.03 -19.19 -18.36
CA ARG A 60 -15.86 -18.29 -17.22
C ARG A 60 -14.97 -18.90 -16.14
N GLU A 61 -15.21 -20.15 -15.77
CA GLU A 61 -14.41 -20.84 -14.77
C GLU A 61 -12.94 -20.91 -15.20
N LYS A 62 -12.68 -21.31 -16.45
CA LYS A 62 -11.33 -21.29 -17.05
C LYS A 62 -10.71 -19.90 -17.05
N GLY A 63 -11.48 -18.87 -17.42
CA GLY A 63 -11.01 -17.48 -17.43
C GLY A 63 -10.63 -16.98 -16.02
N LEU A 64 -11.42 -17.32 -15.01
CA LEU A 64 -11.13 -17.00 -13.60
C LEU A 64 -9.90 -17.75 -13.09
N GLU A 65 -9.80 -19.05 -13.36
CA GLU A 65 -8.63 -19.86 -12.99
C GLU A 65 -7.34 -19.29 -13.57
N MET A 66 -7.33 -18.97 -14.86
CA MET A 66 -6.17 -18.37 -15.54
C MET A 66 -5.85 -16.97 -15.00
N GLY A 67 -6.88 -16.19 -14.65
CA GLY A 67 -6.71 -14.90 -13.96
C GLY A 67 -5.97 -15.06 -12.63
N LEU A 68 -6.41 -15.98 -11.78
CA LEU A 68 -5.76 -16.25 -10.49
C LEU A 68 -4.32 -16.79 -10.65
N ALA A 69 -4.07 -17.63 -11.65
CA ALA A 69 -2.72 -18.11 -11.96
C ALA A 69 -1.79 -16.97 -12.44
N MET A 70 -2.33 -15.94 -13.09
CA MET A 70 -1.58 -14.75 -13.45
C MET A 70 -1.35 -13.83 -12.25
N LEU A 71 -2.33 -13.70 -11.35
CA LEU A 71 -2.20 -12.94 -10.11
C LEU A 71 -1.01 -13.42 -9.25
N GLU A 72 -0.74 -14.73 -9.23
CA GLU A 72 0.44 -15.30 -8.55
C GLU A 72 1.79 -14.81 -9.07
N LYS A 73 1.82 -14.24 -10.29
CA LYS A 73 3.02 -13.68 -10.91
C LYS A 73 3.11 -12.17 -10.73
N CYS A 74 2.05 -11.52 -10.27
CA CYS A 74 2.01 -10.10 -10.01
C CYS A 74 2.64 -9.77 -8.65
N GLU A 75 3.14 -8.55 -8.53
CA GLU A 75 3.76 -8.04 -7.31
C GLU A 75 2.72 -7.36 -6.40
N GLU A 76 1.63 -6.84 -6.99
CA GLU A 76 0.59 -6.08 -6.28
C GLU A 76 -0.77 -6.26 -6.98
N LEU A 77 -1.86 -6.11 -6.20
CA LEU A 77 -3.24 -6.08 -6.69
C LEU A 77 -3.84 -4.68 -6.49
N TRP A 78 -4.30 -4.05 -7.55
CA TRP A 78 -5.03 -2.78 -7.50
C TRP A 78 -6.50 -3.03 -7.82
N VAL A 79 -7.36 -2.72 -6.85
CA VAL A 79 -8.81 -2.91 -6.91
C VAL A 79 -9.45 -1.58 -7.30
N MET A 80 -10.03 -1.53 -8.49
CA MET A 80 -10.55 -0.30 -9.11
C MET A 80 -12.03 -0.10 -8.82
N GLY A 81 -12.37 1.09 -8.34
CA GLY A 81 -13.73 1.52 -8.04
C GLY A 81 -14.22 1.04 -6.67
N THR A 82 -15.47 1.40 -6.37
CA THR A 82 -16.10 1.13 -5.06
C THR A 82 -16.92 -0.16 -5.02
N SER A 83 -17.25 -0.72 -6.19
CA SER A 83 -18.05 -1.94 -6.32
C SER A 83 -17.17 -3.19 -6.45
N ILE A 84 -17.43 -4.21 -5.63
CA ILE A 84 -16.67 -5.46 -5.63
C ILE A 84 -17.52 -6.61 -6.19
N SER A 85 -17.24 -6.99 -7.45
CA SER A 85 -17.90 -8.12 -8.13
C SER A 85 -17.49 -9.48 -7.57
N GLN A 86 -18.21 -10.55 -7.92
CA GLN A 86 -17.87 -11.93 -7.51
C GLN A 86 -16.44 -12.31 -7.93
N GLY A 87 -16.03 -11.98 -9.17
CA GLY A 87 -14.68 -12.26 -9.66
C GLY A 87 -13.62 -11.55 -8.83
N MET A 88 -13.83 -10.26 -8.55
CA MET A 88 -12.93 -9.46 -7.71
C MET A 88 -12.81 -10.01 -6.29
N ARG A 89 -13.87 -10.58 -5.71
CA ARG A 89 -13.78 -11.22 -4.38
C ARG A 89 -12.80 -12.38 -4.39
N GLY A 90 -12.82 -13.21 -5.44
CA GLY A 90 -11.88 -14.31 -5.62
C GLY A 90 -10.44 -13.82 -5.74
N GLU A 91 -10.22 -12.79 -6.56
CA GLU A 91 -8.90 -12.17 -6.75
C GLU A 91 -8.35 -11.56 -5.44
N ILE A 92 -9.18 -10.80 -4.71
CA ILE A 92 -8.79 -10.20 -3.43
C ILE A 92 -8.49 -11.28 -2.38
N ALA A 93 -9.29 -12.35 -2.32
CA ALA A 93 -9.04 -13.46 -1.41
C ALA A 93 -7.69 -14.13 -1.71
N ARG A 94 -7.42 -14.42 -2.99
CA ARG A 94 -6.17 -15.03 -3.43
C ARG A 94 -4.95 -14.14 -3.16
N ALA A 95 -5.05 -12.84 -3.44
CA ALA A 95 -3.97 -11.89 -3.13
C ALA A 95 -3.65 -11.85 -1.62
N LYS A 96 -4.66 -11.95 -0.75
CA LYS A 96 -4.45 -12.05 0.71
C LYS A 96 -3.73 -13.31 1.11
N GLU A 97 -4.10 -14.47 0.54
CA GLU A 97 -3.43 -15.75 0.78
C GLU A 97 -1.95 -15.72 0.38
N LEU A 98 -1.65 -15.06 -0.74
CA LEU A 98 -0.29 -14.87 -1.26
C LEU A 98 0.51 -13.80 -0.51
N GLY A 99 -0.13 -13.02 0.37
CA GLY A 99 0.52 -11.90 1.06
C GLY A 99 0.85 -10.72 0.15
N LEU A 100 0.20 -10.61 -1.02
CA LEU A 100 0.40 -9.50 -1.94
C LEU A 100 -0.16 -8.20 -1.33
N PRO A 101 0.52 -7.05 -1.52
CA PRO A 101 -0.08 -5.74 -1.28
C PRO A 101 -1.35 -5.56 -2.10
N ILE A 102 -2.42 -5.09 -1.44
CA ILE A 102 -3.71 -4.80 -2.07
C ILE A 102 -4.01 -3.32 -1.88
N TYR A 103 -4.29 -2.63 -2.98
CA TYR A 103 -4.55 -1.20 -3.01
C TYR A 103 -5.95 -0.94 -3.57
N HIS A 104 -6.76 -0.18 -2.85
CA HIS A 104 -8.09 0.22 -3.31
C HIS A 104 -8.02 1.60 -3.95
N VAL A 105 -8.32 1.67 -5.25
CA VAL A 105 -8.36 2.91 -6.03
C VAL A 105 -9.83 3.28 -6.22
N GLU A 106 -10.40 3.99 -5.27
CA GLU A 106 -11.84 4.29 -5.23
C GLU A 106 -12.32 5.18 -6.38
N ALA A 107 -11.48 6.11 -6.82
CA ALA A 107 -11.71 6.99 -7.96
C ALA A 107 -10.63 6.79 -9.04
N PRO A 108 -10.71 5.75 -9.88
CA PRO A 108 -9.67 5.40 -10.87
C PRO A 108 -9.39 6.45 -11.95
N HIS A 109 -10.24 7.47 -12.09
CA HIS A 109 -10.00 8.57 -13.03
C HIS A 109 -9.08 9.65 -12.43
N ASP A 110 -8.92 9.67 -11.10
CA ASP A 110 -8.12 10.63 -10.37
C ASP A 110 -6.80 9.99 -9.95
N ILE A 111 -5.69 10.53 -10.45
CA ILE A 111 -4.33 9.98 -10.26
C ILE A 111 -3.94 9.88 -8.78
N GLU A 112 -4.47 10.76 -7.94
CA GLU A 112 -4.16 10.85 -6.51
C GLU A 112 -4.66 9.61 -5.72
N TYR A 113 -5.54 8.80 -6.31
CA TYR A 113 -6.03 7.54 -5.72
C TYR A 113 -5.11 6.35 -5.99
N TYR A 114 -4.11 6.50 -6.86
CA TYR A 114 -3.19 5.44 -7.21
C TYR A 114 -2.05 5.33 -6.18
N PRO A 115 -1.52 4.13 -5.91
CA PRO A 115 -0.44 3.93 -4.95
C PRO A 115 0.95 4.27 -5.54
N VAL A 116 1.05 5.36 -6.31
CA VAL A 116 2.28 5.85 -6.94
C VAL A 116 2.40 7.34 -6.69
N SER A 117 3.59 7.84 -6.31
CA SER A 117 3.77 9.27 -6.06
C SER A 117 3.86 10.07 -7.37
N ALA A 118 3.52 11.36 -7.31
CA ALA A 118 3.52 12.27 -8.46
C ALA A 118 4.90 12.43 -9.13
N ASP A 119 5.98 12.15 -8.41
CA ASP A 119 7.37 12.16 -8.87
C ASP A 119 7.86 10.77 -9.32
N SER A 120 6.94 9.83 -9.57
CA SER A 120 7.20 8.48 -10.11
C SER A 120 7.99 7.54 -9.19
N HIS A 121 8.12 7.88 -7.91
CA HIS A 121 8.63 6.95 -6.92
C HIS A 121 7.51 6.03 -6.41
N ALA A 122 7.81 4.76 -6.15
CA ALA A 122 6.84 3.87 -5.54
C ALA A 122 6.54 4.34 -4.10
N LEU A 123 5.26 4.40 -3.72
CA LEU A 123 4.90 4.71 -2.35
C LEU A 123 5.43 3.66 -1.38
N LEU A 124 5.77 4.12 -0.17
CA LEU A 124 6.28 3.26 0.88
C LEU A 124 5.15 2.37 1.41
N GLY A 125 5.48 1.16 1.82
CA GLY A 125 4.53 0.23 2.41
C GLY A 125 5.20 -0.87 3.22
N ARG A 126 4.50 -1.99 3.43
CA ARG A 126 5.06 -3.12 4.21
C ARG A 126 6.38 -3.66 3.66
N HIS A 127 6.54 -3.65 2.34
CA HIS A 127 7.77 -4.09 1.66
C HIS A 127 8.98 -3.20 2.02
N SER A 128 8.73 -1.94 2.38
CA SER A 128 9.72 -0.96 2.83
C SER A 128 10.08 -1.08 4.32
N CYS A 129 9.41 -1.96 5.07
CA CYS A 129 9.53 -2.07 6.53
C CYS A 129 10.31 -3.31 6.96
N VAL A 130 10.97 -3.25 8.12
CA VAL A 130 11.61 -4.41 8.75
C VAL A 130 10.55 -5.52 8.93
N PRO A 131 10.84 -6.79 8.58
CA PRO A 131 9.92 -7.91 8.78
C PRO A 131 9.39 -7.97 10.22
N ASP A 132 8.10 -8.28 10.37
CA ASP A 132 7.41 -8.40 11.66
C ASP A 132 7.46 -7.17 12.59
N SER A 133 7.91 -6.02 12.07
CA SER A 133 8.05 -4.76 12.83
C SER A 133 6.74 -4.26 13.45
N ARG A 134 5.58 -4.65 12.92
CA ARG A 134 4.27 -4.34 13.52
C ARG A 134 4.07 -4.94 14.91
N GLY A 135 4.85 -5.95 15.28
CA GLY A 135 4.87 -6.54 16.62
C GLY A 135 5.87 -5.88 17.58
N GLN A 136 6.60 -4.84 17.17
CA GLN A 136 7.67 -4.22 17.95
C GLN A 136 7.26 -2.87 18.56
N ASP A 137 8.03 -2.36 19.52
CA ASP A 137 7.80 -1.02 20.05
C ASP A 137 8.23 0.06 19.04
N TYR A 138 7.38 1.05 18.83
CA TYR A 138 7.61 2.11 17.84
C TYR A 138 8.39 3.31 18.41
N THR A 139 8.59 3.42 19.72
CA THR A 139 9.16 4.63 20.34
C THR A 139 10.56 4.93 19.80
N GLY A 140 10.76 6.14 19.30
CA GLY A 140 12.02 6.60 18.70
C GLY A 140 12.34 5.97 17.34
N LYS A 141 11.39 5.30 16.70
CA LYS A 141 11.56 4.67 15.38
C LYS A 141 10.90 5.48 14.28
N ILE A 142 11.47 5.41 13.08
CA ILE A 142 10.86 5.94 11.87
C ILE A 142 9.82 4.93 11.39
N LEU A 143 8.57 5.39 11.29
CA LEU A 143 7.44 4.61 10.85
C LEU A 143 7.04 5.01 9.43
N VAL A 144 6.59 4.02 8.68
CA VAL A 144 5.97 4.22 7.37
C VAL A 144 4.46 4.30 7.56
N MET A 145 3.87 5.45 7.23
CA MET A 145 2.42 5.63 7.13
C MET A 145 1.89 4.87 5.92
N ASN A 146 0.79 4.13 6.08
CA ASN A 146 0.08 3.58 4.94
C ASN A 146 -0.44 4.74 4.07
N PHE A 147 -0.25 4.66 2.76
CA PHE A 147 -0.65 5.72 1.83
C PHE A 147 -2.17 6.03 1.86
N ASP A 148 -3.00 5.04 2.23
CA ASP A 148 -4.45 5.17 2.36
C ASP A 148 -4.88 5.93 3.63
N ALA A 149 -4.01 6.03 4.62
CA ALA A 149 -4.19 6.90 5.78
C ALA A 149 -3.88 8.38 5.48
N LEU A 150 -3.22 8.66 4.35
CA LEU A 150 -2.94 10.02 3.88
C LEU A 150 -4.04 10.49 2.93
N LYS A 151 -4.33 11.80 2.99
CA LYS A 151 -5.13 12.44 1.96
C LYS A 151 -4.40 12.36 0.61
N PRO A 152 -5.14 12.28 -0.51
CA PRO A 152 -4.55 12.07 -1.83
C PRO A 152 -3.42 13.06 -2.19
N GLU A 153 -3.57 14.34 -1.82
CA GLU A 153 -2.57 15.39 -2.07
C GLU A 153 -1.24 15.21 -1.30
N TYR A 154 -1.22 14.37 -0.26
CA TYR A 154 -0.03 14.05 0.54
C TYR A 154 0.55 12.66 0.24
N ARG A 155 0.07 11.95 -0.78
CA ARG A 155 0.58 10.61 -1.13
C ARG A 155 1.90 10.68 -1.88
N SER A 156 2.98 10.94 -1.14
CA SER A 156 4.37 10.81 -1.60
C SER A 156 5.27 10.25 -0.50
N ARG A 157 6.44 9.72 -0.86
CA ARG A 157 7.34 9.05 0.09
C ARG A 157 7.71 9.93 1.30
N PRO A 158 8.01 11.24 1.16
CA PRO A 158 8.36 12.08 2.31
C PRO A 158 7.24 12.22 3.34
N TYR A 159 6.00 12.44 2.88
CA TYR A 159 4.84 12.58 3.76
C TYR A 159 4.43 11.25 4.44
N GLN A 160 4.95 10.12 3.96
CA GLN A 160 4.75 8.82 4.60
C GLN A 160 5.71 8.56 5.77
N LEU A 161 6.73 9.39 6.01
CA LEU A 161 7.76 9.13 7.01
C LEU A 161 7.55 9.93 8.28
N TRP A 162 7.35 9.20 9.39
CA TRP A 162 7.00 9.77 10.69
C TRP A 162 7.89 9.21 11.79
N LEU A 163 8.51 10.08 12.59
CA LEU A 163 9.22 9.69 13.80
C LEU A 163 8.22 9.51 14.95
N ALA A 164 8.10 8.30 15.49
CA ALA A 164 7.26 8.06 16.65
C ALA A 164 7.92 8.60 17.92
N THR A 165 7.27 9.58 18.56
CA THR A 165 7.76 10.27 19.76
C THR A 165 7.17 9.68 21.04
N GLY A 166 6.09 8.88 20.96
CA GLY A 166 5.54 8.14 22.09
C GLY A 166 4.06 7.82 21.95
N GLY A 167 3.39 7.61 23.09
CA GLY A 167 1.96 7.26 23.16
C GLY A 167 1.72 5.76 23.31
N PHE A 168 0.55 5.40 23.87
CA PHE A 168 0.24 4.01 24.18
C PHE A 168 0.27 3.10 22.94
N GLY A 169 -0.08 3.62 21.77
CA GLY A 169 -0.05 2.89 20.51
C GLY A 169 1.35 2.49 20.04
N CYS A 170 2.43 3.04 20.63
CA CYS A 170 3.79 2.58 20.33
C CYS A 170 4.03 1.16 20.79
N SER A 171 3.39 0.76 21.89
CA SER A 171 3.46 -0.61 22.39
C SER A 171 2.45 -1.50 21.64
N PRO A 172 2.86 -2.68 21.17
CA PRO A 172 1.95 -3.61 20.48
C PRO A 172 0.85 -4.17 21.40
N THR A 173 1.14 -4.30 22.69
CA THR A 173 0.29 -4.96 23.69
C THR A 173 -0.60 -3.99 24.47
N ALA A 174 -0.32 -2.68 24.39
CA ALA A 174 -1.12 -1.68 25.08
C ALA A 174 -2.55 -1.60 24.55
N ARG A 175 -3.49 -1.33 25.46
CA ARG A 175 -4.92 -1.14 25.13
C ARG A 175 -5.15 0.15 24.34
N GLY A 176 -4.41 1.22 24.66
CA GLY A 176 -4.43 2.46 23.91
C GLY A 176 -3.72 2.30 22.58
N ARG A 177 -4.31 2.83 21.50
CA ARG A 177 -3.82 2.61 20.13
C ARG A 177 -3.21 3.85 19.46
N ARG A 178 -3.14 4.98 20.16
CA ARG A 178 -2.62 6.24 19.62
C ARG A 178 -1.09 6.33 19.71
N VAL A 179 -0.45 6.61 18.58
CA VAL A 179 0.97 6.93 18.45
C VAL A 179 1.08 8.43 18.21
N TYR A 180 1.85 9.13 19.03
CA TYR A 180 2.29 10.50 18.76
C TYR A 180 3.50 10.45 17.85
N ALA A 181 3.48 11.24 16.79
CA ALA A 181 4.52 11.21 15.79
C ALA A 181 4.79 12.60 15.20
N THR A 182 6.02 12.77 14.71
CA THR A 182 6.49 13.99 14.03
C THR A 182 6.81 13.65 12.58
N SER A 183 6.24 14.38 11.64
CA SER A 183 6.54 14.28 10.21
C SER A 183 8.01 14.62 9.99
N LEU A 184 8.74 13.74 9.30
CA LEU A 184 10.14 14.01 8.98
C LEU A 184 10.29 15.09 7.89
N TYR A 185 9.25 15.29 7.08
CA TYR A 185 9.27 16.21 5.94
C TYR A 185 9.17 17.67 6.39
N ASP A 186 8.15 18.02 7.17
CA ASP A 186 7.84 19.40 7.56
C ASP A 186 7.86 19.64 9.08
N GLY A 187 8.10 18.60 9.89
CA GLY A 187 8.13 18.70 11.34
C GLY A 187 6.76 18.77 12.02
N GLU A 188 5.65 18.62 11.28
CA GLU A 188 4.31 18.63 11.87
C GLU A 188 4.16 17.51 12.92
N GLN A 189 3.56 17.84 14.07
CA GLN A 189 3.26 16.87 15.12
C GLN A 189 1.79 16.47 15.07
N CYS A 190 1.51 15.17 15.01
CA CYS A 190 0.15 14.65 14.98
C CYS A 190 0.05 13.33 15.78
N SER A 191 -1.17 12.79 15.90
CA SER A 191 -1.39 11.48 16.51
C SER A 191 -2.25 10.59 15.62
N PHE A 192 -1.77 9.37 15.40
CA PHE A 192 -2.40 8.38 14.52
C PHE A 192 -2.71 7.11 15.28
N TYR A 193 -3.53 6.22 14.71
CA TYR A 193 -3.68 4.89 15.25
C TYR A 193 -2.50 4.00 14.81
N ARG A 194 -2.09 3.07 15.67
CA ARG A 194 -1.02 2.10 15.37
C ARG A 194 -1.23 1.38 14.03
N GLN A 195 -2.48 1.13 13.66
CA GLN A 195 -2.85 0.44 12.41
C GLN A 195 -2.63 1.29 11.15
N ASP A 196 -2.54 2.60 11.29
CA ASP A 196 -2.31 3.54 10.18
C ASP A 196 -0.86 3.43 9.67
N PHE A 197 0.03 2.80 10.44
CA PHE A 197 1.42 2.53 10.05
C PHE A 197 1.60 1.11 9.48
N ALA A 198 2.35 1.03 8.39
CA ALA A 198 2.78 -0.21 7.76
C ALA A 198 3.80 -0.97 8.63
N GLY A 199 4.68 -0.25 9.33
CA GLY A 199 5.74 -0.80 10.17
C GLY A 199 6.91 0.16 10.38
N ILE A 200 8.02 -0.37 10.91
CA ILE A 200 9.28 0.35 11.12
C ILE A 200 10.08 0.34 9.81
N LEU A 201 10.53 1.50 9.35
CA LEU A 201 11.29 1.67 8.10
C LEU A 201 12.63 0.93 8.14
N LYS A 202 13.02 0.29 7.03
CA LYS A 202 14.36 -0.30 6.85
C LYS A 202 15.43 0.78 6.67
N GLY A 203 16.63 0.56 7.20
CA GLY A 203 17.73 1.52 7.11
C GLY A 203 18.13 1.84 5.66
N GLU A 204 18.23 0.82 4.80
CA GLU A 204 18.59 1.00 3.39
C GLU A 204 17.54 1.79 2.59
N VAL A 205 16.26 1.69 2.99
CA VAL A 205 15.18 2.49 2.37
C VAL A 205 15.25 3.93 2.87
N TRP A 206 15.62 4.16 4.13
CA TRP A 206 15.84 5.51 4.64
C TRP A 206 16.95 6.23 3.86
N GLU A 207 18.10 5.58 3.67
CA GLU A 207 19.20 6.14 2.88
C GLU A 207 18.83 6.42 1.42
N GLU A 208 17.97 5.58 0.82
CA GLU A 208 17.44 5.79 -0.53
C GLU A 208 16.58 7.05 -0.60
N VAL A 209 15.63 7.20 0.34
CA VAL A 209 14.69 8.33 0.38
C VAL A 209 15.42 9.65 0.69
N GLN A 210 16.42 9.64 1.57
CA GLN A 210 17.22 10.84 1.86
C GLN A 210 18.00 11.36 0.65
N LYS A 211 18.28 10.53 -0.35
CA LYS A 211 18.91 10.96 -1.62
C LYS A 211 17.90 11.56 -2.61
N GLN A 212 16.61 11.31 -2.39
CA GLN A 212 15.51 11.74 -3.27
C GLN A 212 14.89 13.06 -2.82
N TYR A 213 14.94 13.38 -1.53
CA TYR A 213 14.22 14.52 -0.95
C TYR A 213 15.01 15.20 0.16
N ASP A 214 14.76 16.50 0.32
CA ASP A 214 15.27 17.29 1.45
C ASP A 214 14.31 17.17 2.65
N PHE A 215 14.81 16.68 3.78
CA PHE A 215 14.04 16.56 5.02
C PHE A 215 14.44 17.65 6.03
N VAL A 216 13.46 18.17 6.76
CA VAL A 216 13.69 19.21 7.79
C VAL A 216 14.34 18.63 9.05
N ILE A 217 14.12 17.34 9.35
CA ILE A 217 14.64 16.70 10.57
C ILE A 217 15.74 15.70 10.21
N PRO A 218 17.03 16.01 10.52
CA PRO A 218 18.06 14.99 10.55
C PRO A 218 17.84 14.11 11.79
N VAL A 219 17.59 12.82 11.57
CA VAL A 219 17.49 11.85 12.65
C VAL A 219 18.89 11.63 13.21
N GLN A 220 19.14 12.08 14.45
CA GLN A 220 20.41 11.83 15.14
C GLN A 220 20.59 10.32 15.34
N GLU A 221 21.76 9.81 14.95
CA GLU A 221 22.22 8.47 15.30
C GLU A 221 22.11 8.28 16.83
N GLN A 222 21.52 7.16 17.23
CA GLN A 222 21.41 6.76 18.63
C GLN A 222 22.81 6.76 19.25
N THR A 223 23.09 7.72 20.13
CA THR A 223 24.20 7.60 21.07
C THR A 223 23.86 6.49 22.05
N ASP A 224 24.67 5.43 21.96
CA ASP A 224 24.73 4.34 22.93
C ASP A 224 25.10 4.95 24.30
N GLY A 225 24.07 5.21 25.10
CA GLY A 225 24.20 5.72 26.46
C GLY A 225 24.62 4.60 27.39
N SER A 226 25.89 4.23 27.34
CA SER A 226 26.52 3.36 28.32
C SER A 226 26.32 3.94 29.73
N GLU A 227 25.74 3.13 30.60
CA GLU A 227 25.45 3.38 32.00
C GLU A 227 26.62 4.05 32.74
N MET A 228 26.36 5.16 33.43
CA MET A 228 27.26 5.62 34.50
C MET A 228 26.94 4.87 35.80
N PRO A 229 27.95 4.40 36.54
CA PRO A 229 27.74 3.68 37.78
C PRO A 229 27.21 4.60 38.88
N GLN A 230 26.20 4.10 39.61
CA GLN A 230 25.63 4.76 40.78
C GLN A 230 26.71 4.99 41.86
N LYS A 231 26.91 6.26 42.21
CA LYS A 231 27.60 6.69 43.43
C LYS A 231 26.79 6.21 44.64
N GLY A 232 27.34 5.27 45.42
CA GLY A 232 26.88 4.98 46.76
C GLY A 232 27.25 6.12 47.71
N MET A 233 26.26 6.67 48.40
CA MET A 233 26.42 7.50 49.60
C MET A 233 26.19 6.61 50.83
N GLU A 234 27.28 6.34 51.57
CA GLU A 234 27.51 6.49 53.03
C GLU A 234 26.41 6.18 54.06
N PRO A 235 26.75 5.70 55.27
CA PRO A 235 27.77 6.27 56.18
C PRO A 235 28.97 5.38 56.54
#